data_AF-A0A1G9NQQ4-F1
#
_entry.id   AF-A0A1G9NQQ4-F1
#
_cell.length_a   1.000
_cell.length_b   1.000
_cell.length_c   1.000
_cell.angle_alpha   90.00
_cell.angle_beta   90.00
_cell.angle_gamma   90.00
#
_symmetry.space_group_name_H-M   'P 1'
#
loop_
_entity.id
_entity.type
_entity.pdbx_description
1 polymer ?
#
loop_
_entity_poly.entity_id
_entity_poly.type
_entity_poly.pdbx_seq_one_letter_code
_entity_poly.pdbx_strand_id
1 'polypeptide(L)' 'MKSAGEKFTVVGTDIEVVKRLNSQSGLSYNQVKQLLAEKYANKK' A
#
# COMPACT_ATOMS: atom_id res chain seq x y z
N MET A 1 21.46 21.84 -0.90
CA MET A 1 20.48 22.27 0.13
C MET A 1 19.25 21.37 0.01
N LYS A 2 18.94 20.55 1.02
CA LYS A 2 17.68 19.79 1.09
C LYS A 2 16.73 20.55 2.01
N SER A 3 15.64 21.04 1.44
CA SER A 3 14.63 21.84 2.13
C SER A 3 13.60 20.93 2.82
N ALA A 4 13.14 21.36 3.99
CA ALA A 4 12.12 20.67 4.79
C ALA A 4 10.85 20.36 3.96
N GLY A 5 10.44 19.08 3.89
CA GLY A 5 9.12 18.68 3.35
C GLY A 5 9.11 18.07 1.95
N GLU A 6 9.92 17.04 1.70
CA GLU A 6 9.93 16.27 0.43
C GLU A 6 8.61 15.48 0.25
N LYS A 7 7.52 16.20 -0.09
CA LYS A 7 6.24 15.61 -0.53
C LYS A 7 6.39 14.84 -1.84
N PHE A 8 7.43 15.15 -2.62
CA PHE A 8 7.67 14.56 -3.93
C PHE A 8 8.87 13.60 -3.89
N THR A 9 8.75 12.47 -4.59
CA THR A 9 9.87 11.55 -4.83
C THR A 9 10.90 12.18 -5.78
N VAL A 10 12.06 11.53 -5.94
CA VAL A 10 13.11 11.95 -6.89
C VAL A 10 12.58 12.06 -8.33
N VAL A 11 11.53 11.29 -8.66
CA VAL A 11 10.87 11.30 -9.97
C VAL A 11 9.63 12.23 -10.01
N GLY A 12 9.39 13.03 -8.97
CA GLY A 12 8.31 14.03 -8.92
C GLY A 12 6.94 13.50 -8.48
N THR A 13 6.84 12.31 -7.90
CA THR A 13 5.57 11.74 -7.44
C THR A 13 5.18 12.28 -6.06
N ASP A 14 3.97 12.82 -5.91
CA ASP A 14 3.44 13.24 -4.60
C ASP A 14 3.11 12.03 -3.72
N ILE A 15 3.85 11.89 -2.61
CA ILE A 15 3.72 10.76 -1.68
C ILE A 15 2.41 10.80 -0.88
N GLU A 16 1.84 11.97 -0.62
CA GLU A 16 0.59 12.10 0.13
C GLU A 16 -0.59 11.62 -0.72
N VAL A 17 -0.55 11.90 -2.02
CA VAL A 17 -1.52 11.35 -2.99
C VAL A 17 -1.41 9.83 -3.05
N VAL A 18 -0.19 9.28 -3.11
CA VAL A 18 0.05 7.83 -3.15
C VAL A 18 -0.49 7.15 -1.89
N LYS A 19 -0.18 7.69 -0.70
CA LYS A 19 -0.71 7.14 0.57
C LYS A 19 -2.23 7.13 0.60
N ARG A 20 -2.88 8.23 0.19
CA ARG A 20 -4.33 8.33 0.14
C ARG A 20 -4.92 7.28 -0.80
N LEU A 21 -4.38 7.15 -2.02
CA LEU A 21 -4.86 6.16 -2.98
C LEU A 21 -4.64 4.73 -2.49
N ASN A 22 -3.48 4.44 -1.89
CA ASN A 22 -3.19 3.14 -1.30
C ASN A 22 -4.20 2.77 -0.20
N SER A 23 -4.60 3.74 0.64
CA SER A 23 -5.64 3.53 1.65
C SER A 23 -7.02 3.22 1.05
N GLN A 24 -7.26 3.60 -0.22
CA GLN A 24 -8.50 3.36 -0.97
C GLN A 24 -8.40 2.16 -1.91
N SER A 25 -7.24 1.50 -2.01
CA SER A 25 -6.97 0.44 -3.00
C SER A 25 -7.50 -0.94 -2.60
N GLY A 26 -8.06 -1.08 -1.41
CA GLY A 26 -8.46 -2.37 -0.86
C GLY A 26 -7.28 -3.16 -0.29
N LEU A 27 -7.41 -4.50 -0.30
CA LEU A 27 -6.41 -5.38 0.31
C LEU A 27 -5.14 -5.43 -0.54
N SER A 28 -3.99 -5.36 0.13
CA SER A 28 -2.71 -5.67 -0.50
C SER A 28 -2.64 -7.14 -0.89
N TYR A 29 -1.77 -7.44 -1.84
CA TYR A 29 -1.47 -8.81 -2.26
C TYR A 29 -1.21 -9.76 -1.08
N ASN A 30 -0.41 -9.34 -0.10
CA ASN A 30 -0.09 -10.17 1.07
C ASN A 30 -1.31 -10.43 1.95
N GLN A 31 -2.18 -9.43 2.12
CA GLN A 31 -3.43 -9.60 2.86
C GLN A 31 -4.38 -10.56 2.14
N VAL A 32 -4.52 -10.43 0.81
CA VAL A 32 -5.32 -11.39 0.02
C VAL A 32 -4.74 -12.80 0.14
N LYS A 33 -3.42 -12.95 0.02
CA LYS A 33 -2.73 -14.23 0.16
C LYS A 33 -3.01 -14.87 1.53
N GLN A 34 -2.96 -14.09 2.60
CA GLN A 34 -3.26 -14.55 3.95
C GLN A 34 -4.73 -14.99 4.07
N LEU A 35 -5.68 -14.17 3.64
CA LEU A 35 -7.11 -14.51 3.69
C LEU A 35 -7.44 -15.77 2.88
N LEU A 36 -6.79 -15.95 1.73
CA LEU A 36 -6.93 -17.18 0.94
C LEU A 36 -6.39 -18.37 1.73
N ALA A 37 -5.18 -18.26 2.29
CA ALA A 37 -4.59 -19.33 3.09
C ALA A 37 -5.49 -19.74 4.27
N GLU A 38 -6.03 -18.77 5.02
CA GLU A 38 -6.99 -18.99 6.11
C GLU A 38 -8.27 -19.67 5.60
N LYS A 39 -8.85 -19.19 4.49
CA LYS A 39 -10.07 -19.76 3.90
C LYS A 39 -9.88 -21.21 3.46
N TYR A 40 -8.69 -21.58 2.96
CA TYR A 40 -8.40 -22.95 2.55
C TYR A 40 -7.99 -23.85 3.73
N ALA A 41 -7.35 -23.30 4.76
CA ALA A 41 -7.07 -24.03 5.99
C ALA A 41 -8.35 -24.43 6.73
N ASN A 42 -9.34 -23.52 6.81
CA ASN A 42 -10.63 -23.74 7.46
C ASN A 42 -11.60 -24.61 6.65
N LYS A 43 -11.23 -25.03 5.44
CA LYS A 43 -12.02 -25.94 4.57
C LYS A 43 -11.58 -27.40 4.66
N LYS A 44 -10.49 -27.70 5.38
CA LYS A 44 -10.03 -29.05 5.67
C LYS A 44 -10.62 -29.55 6.97
#